data_AF-A0AAV8DSN2-F1
#
_entry.id   AF-A0AAV8DSN2-F1
#
_cell.length_a   1.000
_cell.length_b   1.000
_cell.length_c   1.000
_cell.angle_alpha   90.00
_cell.angle_beta   90.00
_cell.angle_gamma   90.00
#
_symmetry.space_group_name_H-M   'P 1'
#
loop_
_entity.id
_entity.type
_entity.pdbx_description
1 polymer ?
#
loop_
_entity_poly.entity_id
_entity_poly.type
_entity_poly.pdbx_seq_one_letter_code
_entity_poly.pdbx_strand_id
1 'polypeptide(L)'
;MDKIRKACVSLQEGYLPPVTFVVVQKRHHTRLFPEVHGSRSSTDKSGNILPGTVVDTKICHPTEFDFYLCSHAGIKGTSRPTHYHVLYDENNFTADALQTLTNNLCYTYARCTRSVSIVPPAYYAHLAAFRARYYMEADQSDKSSSVGDRSHERPVEIQLLPDIKDNVKNVMFYC
;
A
#
# COMPACT_ATOMS: atom_id res chain seq x y z
N MET A 1 12.93 7.14 9.00
CA MET A 1 14.08 6.71 8.19
C MET A 1 15.17 6.04 9.02
N ASP A 2 15.46 6.54 10.22
CA ASP A 2 16.56 6.05 11.08
C ASP A 2 16.55 4.55 11.38
N LYS A 3 15.38 3.94 11.56
CA LYS A 3 15.27 2.50 11.83
C LYS A 3 15.72 1.66 10.63
N ILE A 4 15.40 2.08 9.41
CA ILE A 4 15.84 1.41 8.18
C ILE A 4 17.36 1.53 8.05
N ARG A 5 17.93 2.72 8.29
CA ARG A 5 19.38 2.95 8.28
C ARG A 5 20.12 2.08 9.29
N LYS A 6 19.65 2.06 10.54
CA LYS A 6 20.24 1.23 11.59
C LYS A 6 20.17 -0.26 11.23
N ALA A 7 19.09 -0.71 10.59
CA ALA A 7 18.97 -2.08 10.11
C ALA A 7 20.01 -2.39 9.01
N CYS A 8 20.19 -1.52 8.01
CA CYS A 8 21.22 -1.71 6.98
C CYS A 8 22.63 -1.83 7.57
N VAL A 9 22.99 -0.93 8.50
CA VAL A 9 24.30 -0.96 9.17
C VAL A 9 24.48 -2.22 10.03
N SER A 10 23.41 -2.75 10.63
CA SER A 10 23.48 -4.00 11.40
C SER A 10 23.71 -5.26 10.56
N LEU A 11 23.41 -5.21 9.25
CA LEU A 11 23.69 -6.33 8.33
C LEU A 11 25.16 -6.37 7.91
N GLN A 12 25.74 -5.20 7.63
CA GLN A 12 27.13 -5.05 7.24
C GLN A 12 27.63 -3.65 7.59
N GLU A 13 28.79 -3.56 8.22
CA GLU A 13 29.43 -2.29 8.54
C GLU A 13 29.66 -1.46 7.27
N GLY A 14 29.29 -0.18 7.31
CA GLY A 14 29.38 0.73 6.16
C GLY A 14 28.30 0.54 5.08
N TYR A 15 27.36 -0.39 5.22
CA TYR A 15 26.30 -0.60 4.23
C TYR A 15 25.22 0.49 4.32
N LEU A 16 25.31 1.47 3.41
CA LEU A 16 24.42 2.62 3.32
C LEU A 16 23.83 2.74 1.90
N PRO A 17 22.91 1.86 1.50
CA PRO A 17 22.28 1.98 0.19
C PRO A 17 21.40 3.23 0.12
N PRO A 18 21.29 3.88 -1.05
CA PRO A 18 20.36 4.98 -1.24
C PRO A 18 18.91 4.49 -1.10
N VAL A 19 18.08 5.27 -0.41
CA VAL A 19 16.68 4.91 -0.12
C VAL A 19 15.74 6.02 -0.60
N THR A 20 14.63 5.58 -1.18
CA THR A 20 13.46 6.41 -1.49
C THR A 20 12.29 5.94 -0.64
N PHE A 21 11.64 6.87 0.06
CA PHE A 21 10.49 6.61 0.93
C PHE A 21 9.25 7.27 0.35
N VAL A 22 8.27 6.44 -0.01
CA VAL A 22 7.01 6.89 -0.61
C VAL A 22 5.84 6.41 0.24
N VAL A 23 5.02 7.36 0.68
CA VAL A 23 3.73 7.07 1.34
C VAL A 23 2.68 6.78 0.28
N VAL A 24 1.92 5.71 0.49
CA VAL A 24 0.84 5.28 -0.40
C VAL A 24 -0.50 5.47 0.30
N GLN A 25 -1.28 6.46 -0.13
CA GLN A 25 -2.58 6.76 0.46
C GLN A 25 -3.71 6.45 -0.53
N LYS A 26 -4.37 5.31 -0.32
CA LYS A 26 -5.51 4.87 -1.14
C LYS A 26 -6.85 5.51 -0.73
N ARG A 27 -6.97 5.89 0.54
CA ARG A 27 -8.20 6.38 1.16
C ARG A 27 -8.05 7.88 1.42
N HIS A 28 -8.63 8.68 0.53
CA HIS A 28 -8.72 10.14 0.62
C HIS A 28 -10.00 10.63 -0.07
N HIS A 29 -10.23 11.94 -0.04
CA HIS A 29 -11.43 12.57 -0.58
C HIS A 29 -11.32 12.97 -2.06
N THR A 30 -10.11 13.07 -2.61
CA THR A 30 -9.89 13.39 -4.04
C THR A 30 -10.51 12.36 -4.99
N ARG A 31 -11.22 12.82 -6.01
CA ARG A 31 -11.75 12.04 -7.13
C ARG A 31 -11.40 12.77 -8.42
N LEU A 32 -11.11 12.00 -9.47
CA LEU A 32 -10.77 12.51 -10.78
C LEU A 32 -11.83 12.02 -11.77
N PHE A 33 -12.29 12.93 -12.62
CA PHE A 33 -13.31 12.66 -13.63
C PHE A 33 -12.76 13.04 -15.00
N PRO A 34 -13.13 12.29 -16.05
CA PRO A 34 -12.83 12.71 -17.42
C PRO A 34 -13.58 14.01 -17.73
N GLU A 35 -12.91 14.92 -18.43
CA GLU A 35 -13.53 16.18 -18.87
C GLU A 35 -14.69 15.93 -19.83
N VAL A 36 -14.50 15.02 -20.78
CA VAL A 36 -15.54 14.62 -21.74
C VAL A 36 -16.15 13.30 -21.31
N HIS A 37 -17.36 13.37 -20.75
CA HIS A 37 -18.11 12.17 -20.37
C HIS A 37 -18.49 11.33 -21.59
N GLY A 38 -18.31 10.01 -21.48
CA GLY A 38 -18.71 9.04 -22.51
C GLY A 38 -17.77 8.95 -23.73
N SER A 39 -16.69 9.73 -23.78
CA SER A 39 -15.69 9.61 -24.83
C SER A 39 -14.80 8.38 -24.60
N ARG A 40 -14.95 7.38 -25.47
CA ARG A 40 -14.20 6.11 -25.42
C ARG A 40 -12.68 6.27 -25.45
N SER A 41 -12.15 7.40 -25.93
CA SER A 41 -10.71 7.67 -25.94
C SER A 41 -10.17 8.17 -24.60
N SER A 42 -11.05 8.63 -23.70
CA SER A 42 -10.67 9.27 -22.43
C SER A 42 -11.26 8.57 -21.20
N THR A 43 -12.15 7.61 -21.40
CA THR A 43 -12.83 6.88 -20.32
C THR A 43 -12.66 5.38 -20.45
N ASP A 44 -12.57 4.69 -19.31
CA ASP A 44 -12.70 3.24 -19.29
C ASP A 44 -14.16 2.79 -19.54
N LYS A 45 -14.40 1.47 -19.54
CA LYS A 45 -15.73 0.89 -19.76
C LYS A 45 -16.77 1.30 -18.71
N SER A 46 -16.34 1.76 -17.54
CA SER A 46 -17.22 2.20 -16.45
C SER A 46 -17.46 3.71 -16.44
N GLY A 47 -16.84 4.45 -17.37
CA GLY A 47 -16.91 5.92 -17.42
C GLY A 47 -15.92 6.62 -16.47
N ASN A 48 -15.00 5.87 -15.86
CA ASN A 48 -13.91 6.44 -15.06
C ASN A 48 -12.76 6.90 -15.95
N ILE A 49 -11.83 7.67 -15.37
CA ILE A 49 -10.53 7.97 -16.01
C ILE A 49 -9.77 6.68 -16.35
N LEU A 50 -8.94 6.75 -17.39
CA LEU A 50 -8.19 5.58 -17.85
C LEU A 50 -7.16 5.10 -16.81
N PRO A 51 -6.91 3.78 -16.72
CA PRO A 51 -5.78 3.25 -15.98
C PRO A 51 -4.47 3.87 -16.47
N GLY A 52 -3.59 4.25 -15.55
CA GLY A 52 -2.34 4.96 -15.84
C GLY A 52 -2.48 6.48 -15.85
N THR A 53 -3.68 7.04 -15.63
CA THR A 53 -3.83 8.50 -15.47
C THR A 53 -3.04 8.98 -14.26
N VAL A 54 -2.15 9.95 -14.48
CA VAL A 54 -1.35 10.62 -13.46
C VAL A 54 -1.77 12.09 -13.36
N VAL A 55 -1.80 12.62 -12.14
CA VAL A 55 -1.93 14.05 -11.87
C VAL A 55 -0.91 14.44 -10.82
N ASP A 56 0.06 15.26 -11.21
CA ASP A 56 1.14 15.80 -10.38
C ASP A 56 1.17 17.35 -10.38
N THR A 57 0.15 17.98 -10.96
CA THR A 57 0.03 19.44 -11.06
C THR A 57 -1.29 19.94 -10.47
N LYS A 58 -1.34 21.24 -10.13
CA LYS A 58 -2.50 22.03 -9.64
C LYS A 58 -3.12 21.60 -8.30
N ILE A 59 -3.39 20.32 -8.12
CA ILE A 59 -4.07 19.75 -6.95
C ILE A 59 -3.13 18.98 -6.00
N CYS A 60 -1.84 18.98 -6.33
CA CYS A 60 -0.76 18.37 -5.56
C CYS A 60 -0.13 19.40 -4.60
N HIS A 61 0.75 18.96 -3.72
CA HIS A 61 1.43 19.83 -2.76
C HIS A 61 2.23 20.91 -3.50
N PRO A 62 2.23 22.18 -3.05
CA PRO A 62 2.87 23.27 -3.77
C PRO A 62 4.40 23.18 -3.86
N THR A 63 5.04 22.43 -2.95
CA THR A 63 6.51 22.38 -2.81
C THR A 63 7.08 20.98 -2.64
N GLU A 64 6.25 20.00 -2.30
CA GLU A 64 6.72 18.64 -2.00
C GLU A 64 6.43 17.76 -3.21
N PHE A 65 7.11 16.61 -3.27
CA PHE A 65 6.92 15.71 -4.39
C PHE A 65 5.82 14.70 -4.07
N ASP A 66 4.61 15.00 -4.57
CA ASP A 66 3.47 14.11 -4.54
C ASP A 66 2.76 14.03 -5.91
N PHE A 67 2.01 12.94 -6.11
CA PHE A 67 1.23 12.74 -7.32
C PHE A 67 0.07 11.78 -7.06
N TYR A 68 -1.00 11.93 -7.83
CA TYR A 68 -2.07 10.96 -7.91
C TYR A 68 -1.86 10.04 -9.10
N LEU A 69 -2.06 8.73 -8.90
CA LEU A 69 -2.04 7.74 -9.96
C LEU A 69 -3.28 6.84 -9.87
N CYS A 70 -4.06 6.80 -10.95
CA CYS A 70 -5.14 5.84 -11.11
C CYS A 70 -4.66 4.63 -11.93
N SER A 71 -3.97 3.68 -11.30
CA SER A 71 -3.37 2.52 -11.99
C SER A 71 -4.35 1.42 -12.44
N HIS A 72 -5.61 1.47 -12.01
CA HIS A 72 -6.58 0.37 -12.18
C HIS A 72 -7.81 0.82 -12.96
N ALA A 73 -8.45 -0.12 -13.65
CA ALA A 73 -9.74 0.12 -14.29
C ALA A 73 -10.87 0.12 -13.26
N GLY A 74 -11.76 1.11 -13.35
CA GLY A 74 -13.00 1.16 -12.60
C GLY A 74 -13.91 0.00 -13.02
N ILE A 75 -14.33 -0.81 -12.06
CA ILE A 75 -15.33 -1.87 -12.29
C ILE A 75 -16.71 -1.35 -11.93
N LYS A 76 -16.80 -0.62 -10.81
CA LYS A 76 -18.05 -0.12 -10.26
C LYS A 76 -17.80 1.15 -9.47
N GLY A 77 -18.73 2.11 -9.60
CA GLY A 77 -18.65 3.40 -8.92
C GLY A 77 -17.50 4.26 -9.44
N THR A 78 -17.12 5.26 -8.67
CA THR A 78 -16.01 6.16 -9.01
C THR A 78 -14.68 5.61 -8.52
N SER A 79 -13.73 5.48 -9.44
CA SER A 79 -12.34 5.12 -9.15
C SER A 79 -11.75 6.09 -8.13
N ARG A 80 -10.92 5.53 -7.25
CA ARG A 80 -10.15 6.30 -6.28
C ARG A 80 -8.69 6.24 -6.74
N PRO A 81 -8.16 7.28 -7.39
CA PRO A 81 -6.72 7.39 -7.66
C PRO A 81 -5.97 7.23 -6.33
N THR A 82 -4.77 6.69 -6.35
CA THR A 82 -3.94 6.57 -5.16
C THR A 82 -3.02 7.77 -5.11
N HIS A 83 -2.94 8.40 -3.95
CA HIS A 83 -2.01 9.51 -3.69
C HIS A 83 -0.68 8.94 -3.21
N TYR A 84 0.39 9.29 -3.91
CA TYR A 84 1.76 8.91 -3.60
C TYR A 84 2.51 10.16 -3.17
N HIS A 85 3.18 10.11 -2.04
CA HIS A 85 3.95 11.24 -1.51
C HIS A 85 5.37 10.77 -1.17
N VAL A 86 6.34 11.35 -1.85
CA VAL A 86 7.77 11.10 -1.63
C VAL A 86 8.25 11.94 -0.47
N LEU A 87 8.47 11.32 0.70
CA LEU A 87 8.96 12.03 1.88
C LEU A 87 10.49 12.09 1.94
N TYR A 88 11.16 11.22 1.19
CA TYR A 88 12.61 11.12 1.20
C TYR A 88 13.09 10.44 -0.08
N ASP A 89 14.13 10.97 -0.72
CA ASP A 89 14.71 10.38 -1.91
C ASP A 89 16.21 10.67 -2.06
N GLU A 90 17.04 9.64 -1.90
CA GLU A 90 18.48 9.71 -2.21
C GLU A 90 18.81 9.18 -3.61
N ASN A 91 17.87 8.48 -4.26
CA ASN A 91 18.08 7.96 -5.60
C ASN A 91 17.89 9.05 -6.67
N ASN A 92 17.39 10.24 -6.27
CA ASN A 92 17.15 11.40 -7.13
C ASN A 92 16.28 11.04 -8.34
N PHE A 93 15.15 10.38 -8.09
CA PHE A 93 14.19 10.06 -9.12
C PHE A 93 13.59 11.32 -9.74
N THR A 94 13.46 11.31 -11.06
CA THR A 94 12.59 12.27 -11.74
C THR A 94 11.13 11.90 -11.52
N ALA A 95 10.23 12.87 -11.70
CA ALA A 95 8.78 12.66 -11.66
C ALA A 95 8.36 11.51 -12.59
N ASP A 96 8.75 11.59 -13.87
CA ASP A 96 8.44 10.59 -14.88
C ASP A 96 8.94 9.19 -14.50
N ALA A 97 10.17 9.09 -13.98
CA ALA A 97 10.78 7.81 -13.61
C ALA A 97 10.01 7.15 -12.46
N LEU A 98 9.69 7.90 -11.41
CA LEU A 98 9.00 7.35 -10.25
C LEU A 98 7.53 7.03 -10.56
N GLN A 99 6.84 7.89 -11.31
CA GLN A 99 5.46 7.65 -11.73
C GLN A 99 5.35 6.42 -12.63
N THR A 100 6.26 6.27 -13.60
CA THR A 100 6.34 5.11 -14.49
C THR A 100 6.65 3.83 -13.70
N LEU A 101 7.65 3.86 -12.81
CA LEU A 101 7.99 2.74 -11.94
C LEU A 101 6.78 2.31 -11.10
N THR A 102 6.11 3.27 -10.46
CA THR A 102 4.93 3.04 -9.61
C THR A 102 3.80 2.41 -10.41
N ASN A 103 3.51 2.92 -11.62
CA ASN A 103 2.49 2.35 -12.48
C ASN A 103 2.84 0.93 -12.93
N ASN A 104 4.08 0.70 -13.36
CA ASN A 104 4.54 -0.62 -13.81
C ASN A 104 4.47 -1.66 -12.68
N LEU A 105 4.83 -1.29 -11.46
CA LEU A 105 4.69 -2.16 -10.29
C LEU A 105 3.24 -2.61 -10.10
N CYS A 106 2.23 -1.77 -10.35
CA CYS A 106 0.82 -2.15 -10.21
C CYS A 106 0.38 -3.32 -11.11
N TYR A 107 1.18 -3.71 -12.12
CA TYR A 107 0.92 -4.87 -12.98
C TYR A 107 1.58 -6.15 -12.48
N THR A 108 2.40 -6.11 -11.43
CA THR A 108 3.14 -7.29 -10.92
C THR A 108 2.40 -8.01 -9.79
N TYR A 109 1.10 -7.76 -9.62
CA TYR A 109 0.30 -8.43 -8.59
C TYR A 109 -0.08 -9.85 -9.01
N ALA A 110 0.42 -10.84 -8.29
CA ALA A 110 0.36 -12.24 -8.70
C ALA A 110 -1.04 -12.88 -8.62
N ARG A 111 -1.96 -12.28 -7.84
CA ARG A 111 -3.29 -12.89 -7.61
C ARG A 111 -4.33 -12.54 -8.69
N CYS A 112 -4.02 -11.68 -9.65
CA CYS A 112 -4.92 -11.41 -10.78
C CYS A 112 -4.19 -10.94 -12.03
N THR A 113 -4.77 -11.20 -13.20
CA THR A 113 -4.28 -10.76 -14.52
C THR A 113 -4.70 -9.31 -14.85
N ARG A 114 -4.72 -8.43 -13.84
CA ARG A 114 -5.17 -7.04 -13.96
C ARG A 114 -4.27 -6.14 -13.13
N SER A 115 -4.11 -4.89 -13.57
CA SER A 115 -3.47 -3.88 -12.74
C SER A 115 -4.29 -3.59 -11.49
N VAL A 116 -3.61 -3.50 -10.35
CA VAL A 116 -4.20 -3.20 -9.04
C VAL A 116 -4.07 -1.72 -8.69
N SER A 117 -4.85 -1.31 -7.71
CA SER A 117 -5.02 0.10 -7.36
C SER A 117 -3.90 0.71 -6.51
N ILE A 118 -3.01 -0.11 -5.96
CA ILE A 118 -1.81 0.28 -5.20
C ILE A 118 -0.67 -0.65 -5.59
N VAL A 119 0.58 -0.21 -5.42
CA VAL A 119 1.74 -1.05 -5.72
C VAL A 119 1.71 -2.39 -4.93
N PRO A 120 2.08 -3.53 -5.55
CA PRO A 120 1.98 -4.85 -4.92
C PRO A 120 2.72 -4.99 -3.60
N PRO A 121 3.91 -4.40 -3.36
CA PRO A 121 4.53 -4.44 -2.03
C PRO A 121 3.63 -3.93 -0.92
N ALA A 122 2.93 -2.79 -1.13
CA ALA A 122 1.97 -2.25 -0.17
C ALA A 122 0.72 -3.14 -0.06
N TYR A 123 0.26 -3.72 -1.18
CA TYR A 123 -0.87 -4.64 -1.18
C TYR A 123 -0.57 -5.93 -0.39
N TYR A 124 0.60 -6.53 -0.62
CA TYR A 124 1.06 -7.73 0.07
C TYR A 124 1.27 -7.48 1.55
N ALA A 125 1.81 -6.32 1.95
CA ALA A 125 1.89 -5.94 3.36
C ALA A 125 0.50 -5.91 4.02
N HIS A 126 -0.52 -5.42 3.32
CA HIS A 126 -1.91 -5.45 3.81
C HIS A 126 -2.44 -6.88 3.94
N LEU A 127 -2.15 -7.77 2.98
CA LEU A 127 -2.52 -9.20 3.09
C LEU A 127 -1.80 -9.90 4.25
N ALA A 128 -0.52 -9.65 4.43
CA ALA A 128 0.27 -10.20 5.53
C ALA A 128 -0.26 -9.74 6.90
N ALA A 129 -0.57 -8.45 7.05
CA ALA A 129 -1.19 -7.92 8.26
C ALA A 129 -2.60 -8.51 8.51
N PHE A 130 -3.40 -8.66 7.46
CA PHE A 130 -4.72 -9.29 7.55
C PHE A 130 -4.63 -10.77 7.94
N ARG A 131 -3.64 -11.49 7.40
CA ARG A 131 -3.35 -12.89 7.75
C ARG A 131 -2.90 -13.02 9.22
N ALA A 132 -2.02 -12.13 9.66
CA ALA A 132 -1.55 -12.05 11.04
C ALA A 132 -2.71 -11.88 12.04
N ARG A 133 -3.72 -11.08 11.69
CA ARG A 133 -4.93 -10.91 12.52
C ARG A 133 -5.67 -12.22 12.79
N TYR A 134 -5.78 -13.12 11.81
CA TYR A 134 -6.40 -14.43 12.02
C TYR A 134 -5.64 -15.30 13.02
N TYR A 135 -4.32 -15.17 13.09
CA TYR A 135 -3.51 -15.92 14.05
C TYR A 135 -3.72 -15.42 15.49
N MET A 136 -4.04 -14.13 15.65
CA MET A 136 -4.36 -13.55 16.96
C MET A 136 -5.79 -13.90 17.39
N GLU A 137 -6.76 -13.90 16.47
CA GLU A 137 -8.17 -14.22 16.77
C GLU A 137 -8.38 -15.69 17.15
N ALA A 138 -7.67 -16.62 16.50
CA ALA A 138 -7.74 -18.06 16.83
C ALA A 138 -7.30 -18.38 18.27
N ASP A 139 -6.37 -17.60 18.82
CA ASP A 139 -5.91 -17.76 20.19
C ASP A 139 -6.89 -17.17 21.24
N GLN A 140 -7.84 -16.33 20.78
CA GLN A 140 -8.89 -15.74 21.64
C GLN A 140 -10.14 -16.62 21.73
N SER A 141 -10.49 -17.36 20.68
CA SER A 141 -11.67 -18.24 20.70
C SER A 141 -11.55 -19.34 21.76
N ASP A 142 -10.35 -19.90 21.93
CA ASP A 142 -10.07 -20.95 22.93
C ASP A 142 -9.99 -20.41 24.37
N LYS A 143 -9.89 -19.08 24.53
CA LYS A 143 -9.85 -18.39 25.84
C LYS A 143 -11.21 -17.80 26.25
N SER A 144 -12.23 -17.88 25.39
CA SER A 144 -13.53 -17.22 25.60
C SER A 144 -14.48 -17.93 26.57
N SER A 145 -14.08 -19.08 27.12
CA SER A 145 -14.88 -19.86 28.08
C SER A 145 -14.66 -19.47 29.55
N SER A 146 -14.70 -18.17 29.87
CA SER A 146 -14.89 -17.73 31.26
C SER A 146 -15.86 -16.55 31.35
N VAL A 147 -17.02 -16.82 31.95
CA VAL A 147 -18.00 -15.80 32.37
C VAL A 147 -17.49 -15.19 33.67
N GLY A 148 -17.17 -13.90 33.69
CA GLY A 148 -16.76 -13.24 34.93
C GLY A 148 -16.28 -11.79 34.80
N ASP A 149 -17.19 -10.89 35.15
CA ASP A 149 -17.04 -9.53 35.66
C ASP A 149 -16.57 -8.38 34.74
N ARG A 150 -17.40 -7.33 34.70
CA ARG A 150 -17.24 -6.11 33.91
C ARG A 150 -16.85 -4.96 34.84
N SER A 151 -15.55 -4.77 35.08
CA SER A 151 -14.98 -3.45 35.40
C SER A 151 -13.49 -3.59 35.69
N HIS A 152 -12.64 -3.40 34.69
CA HIS A 152 -11.29 -2.84 34.84
C HIS A 152 -10.75 -2.61 33.43
N GLU A 153 -10.34 -1.38 33.11
CA GLU A 153 -9.51 -1.09 31.96
C GLU A 153 -8.22 -1.90 32.10
N ARG A 154 -8.18 -3.08 31.47
CA ARG A 154 -6.93 -3.83 31.36
C ARG A 154 -5.97 -3.01 30.51
N PRO A 155 -4.69 -2.88 30.90
CA PRO A 155 -3.68 -2.35 29.99
C PRO A 155 -3.77 -3.11 28.68
N VAL A 156 -3.66 -2.42 27.54
CA VAL A 156 -3.55 -3.08 26.25
C VAL A 156 -2.24 -3.89 26.26
N GLU A 157 -2.31 -5.14 26.69
CA GLU A 157 -1.20 -6.08 26.54
C GLU A 157 -0.99 -6.24 25.04
N ILE A 158 0.20 -5.86 24.57
CA ILE A 158 0.62 -6.10 23.19
C ILE A 158 0.76 -7.61 23.05
N GLN A 159 -0.27 -8.27 22.54
CA GLN A 159 -0.19 -9.67 22.15
C GLN A 159 0.86 -9.81 21.05
N LEU A 160 1.93 -10.56 21.35
CA LEU A 160 2.93 -10.92 20.37
C LEU A 160 2.30 -11.82 19.31
N LEU A 161 2.69 -11.60 18.05
CA LEU A 161 2.26 -12.45 16.96
C LEU A 161 2.85 -13.86 17.15
N PRO A 162 2.05 -14.93 16.96
CA PRO A 162 2.56 -16.29 16.99
C PRO A 162 3.65 -16.49 15.95
N ASP A 163 4.70 -17.24 16.32
CA ASP A 163 5.77 -17.57 15.41
C ASP A 163 5.25 -18.42 14.23
N ILE A 164 5.70 -18.04 13.04
CA ILE A 164 5.40 -18.77 11.82
C ILE A 164 6.40 -19.92 11.68
N LYS A 165 5.91 -21.10 11.27
CA LYS A 165 6.76 -22.27 11.01
C LYS A 165 7.88 -21.96 10.01
N ASP A 166 9.07 -22.50 10.24
CA ASP A 166 10.26 -22.21 9.43
C ASP A 166 10.09 -22.55 7.95
N ASN A 167 9.35 -23.62 7.64
CA ASN A 167 9.11 -24.07 6.27
C ASN A 167 8.29 -23.09 5.41
N VAL A 168 7.64 -22.08 6.03
CA VAL A 168 6.85 -21.08 5.30
C VAL A 168 7.38 -19.65 5.48
N LYS A 169 8.52 -19.45 6.18
CA LYS A 169 9.12 -18.11 6.36
C LYS A 169 9.56 -17.47 5.03
N ASN A 170 9.97 -18.29 4.07
CA ASN A 170 10.49 -17.86 2.77
C ASN A 170 9.47 -17.99 1.63
N VAL A 171 8.17 -18.15 1.94
CA VAL A 171 7.11 -18.24 0.93
C VAL A 171 6.06 -17.15 1.14
N MET A 172 5.33 -16.80 0.08
CA MET A 172 4.24 -15.81 0.16
C MET A 172 2.93 -16.46 0.68
N PHE A 173 2.96 -17.06 1.88
CA PHE A 173 1.82 -17.79 2.48
C PHE A 173 0.57 -16.93 2.74
N TYR A 174 0.70 -15.61 2.64
CA TYR A 174 -0.37 -14.63 2.79
C TYR A 174 -1.06 -14.28 1.46
N CYS A 175 -0.57 -14.79 0.33
CA CYS A 175 -1.17 -14.60 -0.98
C CYS A 175 -2.34 -15.56 -1.22
#